data_AF-A0A8T3Z7A3-F1
#
_entry.id   AF-A0A8T3Z7A3-F1
#
_cell.length_a   1.000
_cell.length_b   1.000
_cell.length_c   1.000
_cell.angle_alpha   90.00
_cell.angle_beta   90.00
_cell.angle_gamma   90.00
#
_symmetry.space_group_name_H-M   'P 1'
#
loop_
_entity.id
_entity.type
_entity.pdbx_description
1 polymer ?
#
loop_
_entity_poly.entity_id
_entity_poly.type
_entity_poly.pdbx_seq_one_letter_code
_entity_poly.pdbx_strand_id
1 'polypeptide(L)'
;MAIQEVTGTFKPELIPKETGGDLDDYEDALHVLMKFMGSMSSALEQVSGRGANAIVYQAGKRMGHDAAKMMEKTDNLEQAMDEMGEVLGHEFYYRMWKPAGQENYTIEKGDETVVKLLFMDCVVRQTLRRTGLPQKGPLCYLLYGYMVGAVEEVMGIKGKVDVDHVGPNACLKTLTIKWGGK
;
A
#
# COMPACT_ATOMS: atom_id res chain seq x y z
N MET A 1 -17.91 33.43 -28.50
CA MET A 1 -17.99 32.00 -28.88
C MET A 1 -18.00 31.20 -27.59
N ALA A 2 -19.00 30.35 -27.37
CA ALA A 2 -18.99 29.44 -26.22
C ALA A 2 -17.90 28.38 -26.45
N ILE A 3 -17.02 28.19 -25.47
CA ILE A 3 -16.01 27.13 -25.52
C ILE A 3 -16.79 25.81 -25.37
N GLN A 4 -16.76 24.99 -26.41
CA GLN A 4 -17.39 23.69 -26.37
C GLN A 4 -16.48 22.77 -25.54
N GLU A 5 -16.98 22.31 -24.40
CA GLU A 5 -16.24 21.42 -23.52
C GLU A 5 -16.18 20.03 -24.17
N VAL A 6 -15.02 19.66 -24.71
CA VAL A 6 -14.79 18.35 -25.32
C VAL A 6 -14.13 17.46 -24.29
N THR A 7 -14.86 16.47 -23.78
CA THR A 7 -14.32 15.40 -22.95
C THR A 7 -13.76 14.28 -23.83
N GLY A 8 -12.47 13.97 -23.66
CA GLY A 8 -11.82 12.89 -24.40
C GLY A 8 -12.37 11.52 -23.97
N THR A 9 -12.71 10.67 -24.94
CA THR A 9 -13.13 9.28 -24.71
C THR A 9 -11.94 8.34 -24.89
N PHE A 10 -10.97 8.43 -23.97
CA PHE A 10 -9.81 7.54 -24.00
C PHE A 10 -10.19 6.17 -23.41
N LYS A 11 -10.12 5.15 -24.25
CA LYS A 11 -10.26 3.75 -23.84
C LYS A 11 -8.86 3.22 -23.48
N PRO A 12 -8.62 2.71 -22.26
CA PRO A 12 -7.30 2.19 -21.85
C PRO A 12 -6.75 1.14 -22.82
N GLU A 13 -7.64 0.40 -23.50
CA GLU A 13 -7.29 -0.62 -24.48
C GLU A 13 -6.72 -0.06 -25.79
N LEU A 14 -6.86 1.25 -26.03
CA LEU A 14 -6.31 1.96 -27.20
C LEU A 14 -4.94 2.57 -26.91
N ILE A 15 -4.44 2.47 -25.69
CA ILE A 15 -3.08 2.91 -25.35
C ILE A 15 -2.11 1.90 -25.99
N PRO A 16 -1.14 2.34 -26.81
CA PRO A 16 -0.12 1.46 -27.38
C PRO A 16 0.57 0.65 -26.27
N LYS A 17 0.74 -0.66 -26.50
CA LYS A 17 1.46 -1.54 -25.55
C LYS A 17 2.93 -1.10 -25.37
N GLU A 18 3.51 -0.53 -26.41
CA GLU A 18 4.89 -0.06 -26.43
C GLU A 18 4.88 1.46 -26.29
N THR A 19 5.43 1.94 -25.18
CA THR A 19 5.81 3.34 -25.00
C THR A 19 7.20 3.54 -25.59
N GLY A 20 7.39 4.58 -26.40
CA GLY A 20 8.72 4.98 -26.86
C GLY A 20 9.52 5.57 -25.69
N GLY A 21 10.82 5.27 -25.62
CA GLY A 21 11.74 5.81 -24.61
C GLY A 21 12.78 4.78 -24.18
N ASP A 22 13.93 5.24 -23.68
CA ASP A 22 14.94 4.38 -23.04
C ASP A 22 14.74 4.29 -21.51
N LEU A 23 15.62 3.56 -20.81
CA LEU A 23 15.50 3.38 -19.35
C LEU A 23 15.57 4.71 -18.59
N ASP A 24 16.32 5.68 -19.08
CA ASP A 24 16.49 6.99 -18.43
C ASP A 24 15.20 7.82 -18.58
N ASP A 25 14.53 7.75 -19.75
CA ASP A 25 13.21 8.36 -19.97
C ASP A 25 12.17 7.84 -18.95
N TYR A 26 12.19 6.54 -18.64
CA TYR A 26 11.29 5.95 -17.64
C TYR A 26 11.62 6.37 -16.22
N GLU A 27 12.90 6.49 -15.86
CA GLU A 27 13.30 6.97 -14.53
C GLU A 27 12.81 8.40 -14.30
N ASP A 28 12.99 9.29 -15.28
CA ASP A 28 12.50 10.66 -15.20
C ASP A 28 10.97 10.73 -15.15
N ALA A 29 10.28 9.92 -15.95
CA ALA A 29 8.83 9.81 -15.88
C ALA A 29 8.34 9.35 -14.49
N LEU A 30 9.00 8.36 -13.88
CA LEU A 30 8.70 7.89 -12.53
C LEU A 30 8.93 8.99 -11.50
N HIS A 31 10.03 9.74 -11.59
CA HIS A 31 10.28 10.87 -10.71
C HIS A 31 9.20 11.95 -10.81
N VAL A 32 8.74 12.23 -12.03
CA VAL A 32 7.64 13.18 -12.26
C VAL A 32 6.33 12.64 -11.68
N LEU A 33 6.02 11.36 -11.88
CA LEU A 33 4.83 10.72 -11.30
C LEU A 33 4.85 10.79 -9.77
N MET A 34 5.99 10.52 -9.12
CA MET A 34 6.14 10.67 -7.68
C MET A 34 5.86 12.11 -7.22
N LYS A 35 6.35 13.11 -7.95
CA LYS A 35 6.05 14.53 -7.66
C LYS A 35 4.56 14.80 -7.74
N PHE A 36 3.89 14.36 -8.81
CA PHE A 36 2.44 14.50 -8.95
C PHE A 36 1.69 13.83 -7.81
N MET A 37 2.04 12.58 -7.46
CA MET A 37 1.40 11.85 -6.37
C MET A 37 1.59 12.54 -5.01
N GLY A 38 2.79 13.04 -4.72
CA GLY A 38 3.04 13.81 -3.50
C GLY A 38 2.22 15.12 -3.48
N SER A 39 2.21 15.89 -4.56
CA SER A 39 1.42 17.11 -4.68
C SER A 39 -0.07 16.86 -4.52
N MET A 40 -0.62 15.82 -5.17
CA MET A 40 -2.02 15.43 -5.03
C MET A 40 -2.37 15.00 -3.60
N SER A 41 -1.50 14.22 -2.96
CA SER A 41 -1.67 13.84 -1.56
C SER A 41 -1.67 15.05 -0.64
N SER A 42 -0.75 16.00 -0.85
CA SER A 42 -0.67 17.22 -0.04
C SER A 42 -1.90 18.11 -0.25
N ALA A 43 -2.35 18.28 -1.50
CA ALA A 43 -3.57 19.03 -1.81
C ALA A 43 -4.80 18.40 -1.17
N LEU A 44 -4.93 17.06 -1.21
CA LEU A 44 -6.02 16.34 -0.56
C LEU A 44 -6.02 16.57 0.96
N GLU A 45 -4.85 16.54 1.59
CA GLU A 45 -4.68 16.83 3.01
C GLU A 45 -5.03 18.28 3.35
N GLN A 46 -4.64 19.24 2.52
CA GLN A 46 -4.99 20.65 2.72
C GLN A 46 -6.51 20.90 2.63
N VAL A 47 -7.20 20.24 1.70
CA VAL A 47 -8.65 20.41 1.51
C VAL A 47 -9.47 19.63 2.53
N SER A 48 -9.06 18.40 2.85
CA SER A 48 -9.86 17.48 3.68
C SER A 48 -9.39 17.40 5.14
N GLY A 49 -8.28 18.05 5.47
CA GLY A 49 -7.64 17.98 6.78
C GLY A 49 -7.42 16.53 7.23
N ARG A 50 -7.81 16.24 8.48
CA ARG A 50 -7.69 14.89 9.08
C ARG A 50 -8.47 13.81 8.31
N GLY A 51 -9.46 14.18 7.49
CA GLY A 51 -10.23 13.23 6.69
C GLY A 51 -9.44 12.58 5.56
N ALA A 52 -8.35 13.21 5.09
CA ALA A 52 -7.55 12.71 3.98
C ALA A 52 -7.01 11.29 4.24
N ASN A 53 -6.54 11.01 5.46
CA ASN A 53 -6.03 9.69 5.84
C ASN A 53 -7.10 8.60 5.68
N ALA A 54 -8.34 8.87 6.09
CA ALA A 54 -9.42 7.91 5.98
C ALA A 54 -9.81 7.66 4.51
N ILE A 55 -9.88 8.72 3.70
CA ILE A 55 -10.19 8.62 2.27
C ILE A 55 -9.14 7.76 1.56
N VAL A 56 -7.87 8.09 1.74
CA VAL A 56 -6.77 7.39 1.08
C VAL A 56 -6.61 5.96 1.61
N TYR A 57 -6.87 5.73 2.90
CA TYR A 57 -6.95 4.39 3.46
C TYR A 57 -8.01 3.53 2.76
N GLN A 58 -9.24 4.06 2.55
CA GLN A 58 -10.29 3.32 1.86
C GLN A 58 -9.94 3.05 0.40
N ALA A 59 -9.33 4.04 -0.28
CA ALA A 59 -8.83 3.84 -1.65
C ALA A 59 -7.77 2.73 -1.70
N GLY A 60 -6.78 2.77 -0.81
CA GLY A 60 -5.78 1.72 -0.68
C GLY A 60 -6.41 0.36 -0.39
N LYS A 61 -7.36 0.29 0.55
CA LYS A 61 -8.06 -0.95 0.90
C LYS A 61 -8.77 -1.59 -0.28
N ARG A 62 -9.42 -0.79 -1.13
CA ARG A 62 -10.00 -1.28 -2.37
C ARG A 62 -8.93 -1.80 -3.34
N MET A 63 -7.83 -1.08 -3.51
CA MET A 63 -6.71 -1.53 -4.36
C MET A 63 -6.14 -2.86 -3.90
N GLY A 64 -5.90 -3.03 -2.60
CA GLY A 64 -5.39 -4.28 -2.03
C GLY A 64 -6.34 -5.46 -2.23
N HIS A 65 -7.65 -5.23 -2.04
CA HIS A 65 -8.65 -6.24 -2.34
C HIS A 65 -8.62 -6.62 -3.84
N ASP A 66 -8.55 -5.64 -4.74
CA ASP A 66 -8.50 -5.89 -6.18
C ASP A 66 -7.24 -6.67 -6.58
N ALA A 67 -6.08 -6.32 -6.01
CA ALA A 67 -4.80 -6.98 -6.27
C ALA A 67 -4.77 -8.44 -5.79
N ALA A 68 -5.45 -8.74 -4.68
CA ALA A 68 -5.45 -10.08 -4.07
C ALA A 68 -6.55 -11.03 -4.59
N LYS A 69 -7.42 -10.58 -5.51
CA LYS A 69 -8.56 -11.38 -6.02
C LYS A 69 -8.17 -12.73 -6.61
N MET A 70 -7.02 -12.78 -7.29
CA MET A 70 -6.54 -13.98 -7.98
C MET A 70 -5.66 -14.87 -7.10
N MET A 71 -5.39 -14.46 -5.86
CA MET A 71 -4.59 -15.23 -4.91
C MET A 71 -5.40 -16.39 -4.32
N GLU A 72 -4.71 -17.46 -3.94
CA GLU A 72 -5.33 -18.56 -3.23
C GLU A 72 -5.80 -18.10 -1.84
N LYS A 73 -6.98 -18.59 -1.44
CA LYS A 73 -7.50 -18.30 -0.10
C LYS A 73 -6.82 -19.20 0.90
N THR A 74 -6.42 -18.65 2.05
CA THR A 74 -5.77 -19.42 3.12
C THR A 74 -6.20 -18.92 4.49
N ASP A 75 -6.23 -19.83 5.46
CA ASP A 75 -6.40 -19.53 6.89
C ASP A 75 -5.06 -19.45 7.64
N ASN A 76 -3.94 -19.64 6.94
CA ASN A 76 -2.61 -19.51 7.52
C ASN A 76 -2.05 -18.10 7.26
N LEU A 77 -1.87 -17.31 8.33
CA LEU A 77 -1.36 -15.94 8.24
C LEU A 77 0.07 -15.87 7.68
N GLU A 78 0.96 -16.79 8.05
CA GLU A 78 2.33 -16.77 7.55
C GLU A 78 2.36 -17.07 6.05
N GLN A 79 1.58 -18.06 5.60
CA GLN A 79 1.40 -18.35 4.18
C GLN A 79 0.84 -17.14 3.42
N ALA A 80 -0.21 -16.50 3.94
CA ALA A 80 -0.78 -15.31 3.33
C ALA A 80 0.27 -14.18 3.20
N MET A 81 1.09 -13.97 4.24
CA MET A 81 2.13 -12.93 4.22
C MET A 81 3.24 -13.21 3.23
N ASP A 82 3.63 -14.47 3.05
CA ASP A 82 4.65 -14.88 2.08
C ASP A 82 4.13 -14.74 0.64
N GLU A 83 2.93 -15.26 0.34
CA GLU A 83 2.32 -15.15 -0.99
C GLU A 83 2.02 -13.69 -1.37
N MET A 84 1.48 -12.92 -0.43
CA MET A 84 1.31 -11.48 -0.62
C MET A 84 2.67 -10.79 -0.78
N GLY A 85 3.72 -11.30 -0.14
CA GLY A 85 5.09 -10.79 -0.27
C GLY A 85 5.65 -10.95 -1.68
N GLU A 86 5.22 -11.95 -2.44
CA GLU A 86 5.60 -12.11 -3.86
C GLU A 86 4.86 -11.12 -4.75
N VAL A 87 3.55 -10.92 -4.53
CA VAL A 87 2.75 -9.96 -5.31
C VAL A 87 3.14 -8.51 -4.99
N LEU A 88 3.28 -8.20 -3.71
CA LEU A 88 3.54 -6.86 -3.17
C LEU A 88 5.02 -6.54 -3.00
N GLY A 89 5.87 -7.56 -3.09
CA GLY A 89 7.32 -7.43 -3.02
C GLY A 89 7.86 -6.47 -4.08
N HIS A 90 7.20 -6.41 -5.23
CA HIS A 90 7.52 -5.50 -6.31
C HIS A 90 7.12 -4.03 -6.02
N GLU A 91 6.04 -3.79 -5.27
CA GLU A 91 5.47 -2.45 -5.07
C GLU A 91 5.91 -1.79 -3.76
N PHE A 92 5.99 -2.57 -2.68
CA PHE A 92 6.17 -2.04 -1.32
C PHE A 92 7.27 -2.72 -0.51
N TYR A 93 7.88 -3.78 -1.05
CA TYR A 93 8.93 -4.62 -0.48
C TYR A 93 8.92 -4.73 1.05
N TYR A 94 8.29 -5.80 1.55
CA TYR A 94 8.25 -6.13 2.97
C TYR A 94 8.64 -7.58 3.25
N ARG A 95 9.00 -7.85 4.50
CA ARG A 95 9.20 -9.20 5.05
C ARG A 95 8.56 -9.31 6.41
N MET A 96 8.14 -10.52 6.78
CA MET A 96 7.86 -10.82 8.19
C MET A 96 9.12 -10.61 9.01
N TRP A 97 8.95 -10.08 10.22
CA TRP A 97 10.04 -9.79 11.14
C TRP A 97 9.65 -10.21 12.54
N LYS A 98 10.62 -10.67 13.31
CA LYS A 98 10.45 -10.98 14.73
C LYS A 98 11.69 -10.57 15.52
N PRO A 99 11.56 -10.18 16.80
CA PRO A 99 12.69 -9.98 17.68
C PRO A 99 13.53 -11.27 17.80
N ALA A 100 14.84 -11.14 18.03
CA ALA A 100 15.76 -12.29 18.10
C ALA A 100 15.39 -13.35 19.15
N GLY A 101 14.67 -12.95 20.22
CA GLY A 101 14.21 -13.86 21.28
C GLY A 101 12.83 -14.47 21.04
N GLN A 102 12.16 -14.18 19.92
CA GLN A 102 10.83 -14.69 19.61
C GLN A 102 10.93 -15.94 18.72
N GLU A 103 10.21 -17.00 19.08
CA GLU A 103 10.26 -18.29 18.37
C GLU A 103 9.53 -18.25 17.02
N ASN A 104 8.28 -17.78 16.99
CA ASN A 104 7.46 -17.72 15.78
C ASN A 104 7.34 -16.29 15.24
N TYR A 105 6.91 -16.10 13.99
CA TYR A 105 6.62 -14.76 13.47
C TYR A 105 5.29 -14.23 13.98
N THR A 106 4.34 -15.14 14.15
CA THR A 106 3.00 -14.86 14.68
C THR A 106 2.95 -14.98 16.20
N ILE A 107 2.09 -14.18 16.83
CA ILE A 107 1.76 -14.27 18.26
C ILE A 107 0.24 -14.33 18.38
N GLU A 108 -0.26 -15.39 19.00
CA GLU A 108 -1.68 -15.55 19.32
C GLU A 108 -2.05 -14.76 20.58
N LYS A 109 -3.17 -14.04 20.51
CA LYS A 109 -3.73 -13.20 21.58
C LYS A 109 -5.24 -13.38 21.64
N GLY A 110 -5.69 -14.54 22.13
CA GLY A 110 -7.13 -14.83 22.22
C GLY A 110 -7.73 -15.04 20.84
N ASP A 111 -8.62 -14.14 20.42
CA ASP A 111 -9.25 -14.14 19.09
C ASP A 111 -8.46 -13.32 18.05
N GLU A 112 -7.26 -12.85 18.38
CA GLU A 112 -6.40 -12.10 17.47
C GLU A 112 -5.06 -12.81 17.25
N THR A 113 -4.56 -12.78 16.01
CA THR A 113 -3.16 -13.12 15.69
C THR A 113 -2.46 -11.87 15.22
N VAL A 114 -1.23 -11.64 15.71
CA VAL A 114 -0.39 -10.51 15.29
C VAL A 114 0.89 -10.98 14.63
N VAL A 115 1.31 -10.27 13.58
CA VAL A 115 2.59 -10.46 12.91
C VAL A 115 3.27 -9.10 12.68
N LYS A 116 4.58 -9.04 12.85
CA LYS A 116 5.37 -7.83 12.56
C LYS A 116 5.92 -7.88 11.15
N LEU A 117 5.83 -6.74 10.46
CA LEU A 117 6.22 -6.57 9.07
C LEU A 117 7.25 -5.44 8.95
N LEU A 118 8.39 -5.75 8.34
CA LEU A 118 9.46 -4.82 8.06
C LEU A 118 9.38 -4.37 6.60
N PHE A 119 9.05 -3.11 6.38
CA PHE A 119 8.97 -2.48 5.06
C PHE A 119 10.29 -1.78 4.76
N MET A 120 11.08 -2.33 3.83
CA MET A 120 12.46 -1.91 3.60
C MET A 120 12.63 -1.04 2.38
N ASP A 121 11.85 -1.22 1.31
CA ASP A 121 11.95 -0.38 0.10
C ASP A 121 10.57 -0.08 -0.49
N CYS A 122 9.86 0.79 0.21
CA CYS A 122 8.48 1.11 -0.12
C CYS A 122 8.40 2.32 -1.06
N VAL A 123 7.72 2.17 -2.20
CA VAL A 123 7.52 3.27 -3.18
C VAL A 123 6.90 4.52 -2.56
N VAL A 124 6.02 4.36 -1.56
CA VAL A 124 5.45 5.49 -0.79
C VAL A 124 6.54 6.28 -0.11
N ARG A 125 7.51 5.61 0.53
CA ARG A 125 8.59 6.28 1.24
C ARG A 125 9.54 6.99 0.27
N GLN A 126 9.81 6.40 -0.89
CA GLN A 126 10.61 7.05 -1.93
C GLN A 126 9.91 8.31 -2.46
N THR A 127 8.59 8.21 -2.69
CA THR A 127 7.74 9.35 -3.08
C THR A 127 7.82 10.47 -2.04
N LEU A 128 7.56 10.15 -0.77
CA LEU A 128 7.58 11.13 0.33
C LEU A 128 8.93 11.82 0.46
N ARG A 129 10.05 11.10 0.33
CA ARG A 129 11.40 11.70 0.34
C ARG A 129 11.60 12.65 -0.82
N ARG A 130 11.25 12.22 -2.02
CA ARG A 130 11.44 13.00 -3.24
C ARG A 130 10.66 14.30 -3.21
N THR A 131 9.51 14.31 -2.55
CA THR A 131 8.63 15.48 -2.44
C THR A 131 8.76 16.24 -1.12
N GLY A 132 9.65 15.82 -0.22
CA GLY A 132 9.82 16.45 1.10
C GLY A 132 8.60 16.38 2.01
N LEU A 133 7.76 15.35 1.86
CA LEU A 133 6.54 15.16 2.65
C LEU A 133 6.78 14.25 3.86
N PRO A 134 6.06 14.46 4.98
CA PRO A 134 6.23 13.66 6.18
C PRO A 134 5.66 12.24 6.02
N GLN A 135 6.30 11.28 6.69
CA GLN A 135 5.73 9.95 6.88
C GLN A 135 4.53 10.00 7.85
N LYS A 136 3.71 8.94 7.85
CA LYS A 136 2.43 8.85 8.57
C LYS A 136 1.34 9.80 8.06
N GLY A 137 1.53 10.41 6.89
CA GLY A 137 0.48 11.14 6.15
C GLY A 137 -0.34 10.23 5.20
N PRO A 138 -1.16 10.81 4.31
CA PRO A 138 -2.14 10.06 3.53
C PRO A 138 -1.55 8.95 2.65
N LEU A 139 -0.39 9.17 1.99
CA LEU A 139 0.26 8.14 1.19
C LEU A 139 0.67 6.90 2.02
N CYS A 140 1.07 7.09 3.29
CA CYS A 140 1.33 5.95 4.16
C CYS A 140 0.03 5.20 4.50
N TYR A 141 -1.07 5.93 4.71
CA TYR A 141 -2.39 5.32 4.93
C TYR A 141 -2.92 4.58 3.70
N LEU A 142 -2.54 4.99 2.47
CA LEU A 142 -2.79 4.21 1.25
C LEU A 142 -2.21 2.79 1.39
N LEU A 143 -0.92 2.68 1.74
CA LEU A 143 -0.25 1.42 1.94
C LEU A 143 -0.92 0.59 3.04
N TYR A 144 -1.34 1.22 4.15
CA TYR A 144 -1.96 0.49 5.25
C TYR A 144 -3.30 -0.09 4.83
N GLY A 145 -4.11 0.72 4.13
CA GLY A 145 -5.36 0.28 3.53
C GLY A 145 -5.11 -0.89 2.59
N TYR A 146 -4.15 -0.72 1.67
CA TYR A 146 -3.76 -1.73 0.70
C TYR A 146 -3.44 -3.08 1.38
N MET A 147 -2.55 -3.08 2.37
CA MET A 147 -2.19 -4.30 3.11
C MET A 147 -3.41 -4.94 3.76
N VAL A 148 -4.27 -4.15 4.42
CA VAL A 148 -5.49 -4.66 5.06
C VAL A 148 -6.46 -5.24 4.03
N GLY A 149 -6.67 -4.56 2.90
CA GLY A 149 -7.57 -5.02 1.85
C GLY A 149 -7.13 -6.34 1.23
N ALA A 150 -5.81 -6.49 0.99
CA ALA A 150 -5.26 -7.74 0.49
C ALA A 150 -5.41 -8.90 1.50
N VAL A 151 -5.12 -8.65 2.78
CA VAL A 151 -5.31 -9.67 3.84
C VAL A 151 -6.78 -10.07 3.97
N GLU A 152 -7.68 -9.10 3.99
CA GLU A 152 -9.13 -9.36 4.08
C GLU A 152 -9.63 -10.21 2.90
N GLU A 153 -9.10 -9.95 1.71
CA GLU A 153 -9.43 -10.72 0.52
C GLU A 153 -8.87 -12.14 0.59
N VAL A 154 -7.59 -12.33 0.93
CA VAL A 154 -6.94 -13.66 0.99
C VAL A 154 -7.51 -14.53 2.10
N MET A 155 -7.73 -13.95 3.28
CA MET A 155 -8.06 -14.72 4.49
C MET A 155 -9.54 -14.66 4.88
N GLY A 156 -10.33 -13.77 4.29
CA GLY A 156 -11.76 -13.64 4.59
C GLY A 156 -12.07 -13.17 6.02
N ILE A 157 -11.11 -12.48 6.67
CA ILE A 157 -11.18 -11.99 8.04
C ILE A 157 -10.70 -10.54 8.12
N LYS A 158 -11.20 -9.77 9.09
CA LYS A 158 -10.83 -8.36 9.26
C LYS A 158 -9.38 -8.22 9.72
N GLY A 159 -8.67 -7.29 9.09
CA GLY A 159 -7.29 -6.94 9.42
C GLY A 159 -7.16 -5.49 9.90
N LYS A 160 -6.06 -5.20 10.59
CA LYS A 160 -5.63 -3.86 10.97
C LYS A 160 -4.11 -3.77 10.90
N VAL A 161 -3.59 -2.65 10.40
CA VAL A 161 -2.16 -2.36 10.43
C VAL A 161 -1.89 -1.18 11.36
N ASP A 162 -1.03 -1.41 12.35
CA ASP A 162 -0.49 -0.39 13.25
C ASP A 162 0.95 -0.04 12.89
N VAL A 163 1.34 1.21 13.14
CA VAL A 163 2.66 1.74 12.79
C VAL A 163 3.54 1.84 14.03
N ASP A 164 4.40 0.84 14.21
CA ASP A 164 5.32 0.80 15.34
C ASP A 164 6.43 1.84 15.19
N HIS A 165 7.03 1.91 13.99
CA HIS A 165 8.17 2.79 13.71
C HIS A 165 8.20 3.23 12.24
N VAL A 166 8.62 4.49 12.03
CA VAL A 166 8.93 5.03 10.70
C VAL A 166 10.38 5.49 10.70
N GLY A 167 11.17 4.97 9.77
CA GLY A 167 12.61 5.21 9.73
C GLY A 167 13.10 5.59 8.34
N PRO A 168 14.36 6.06 8.24
CA PRO A 168 15.00 6.41 6.98
C PRO A 168 15.48 5.19 6.19
N ASN A 169 15.35 3.96 6.69
CA ASN A 169 15.74 2.75 5.94
C ASN A 169 14.68 1.67 6.00
N ALA A 170 13.90 1.60 7.08
CA ALA A 170 12.78 0.69 7.19
C ALA A 170 11.65 1.30 8.03
N CYS A 171 10.44 0.80 7.82
CA CYS A 171 9.30 1.05 8.69
C CYS A 171 8.84 -0.29 9.28
N LEU A 172 8.66 -0.32 10.60
CA LEU A 172 8.12 -1.49 11.29
C LEU A 172 6.62 -1.29 11.51
N LYS A 173 5.84 -2.31 11.18
CA LYS A 173 4.39 -2.31 11.35
C LYS A 173 3.94 -3.60 12.00
N THR A 174 2.83 -3.55 12.71
CA THR A 174 2.16 -4.73 13.23
C THR A 174 0.86 -4.93 12.46
N LEU A 175 0.70 -6.08 11.81
CA LEU A 175 -0.58 -6.52 11.27
C LEU A 175 -1.28 -7.37 12.33
N THR A 176 -2.53 -7.02 12.63
CA THR A 176 -3.42 -7.80 13.49
C THR A 176 -4.57 -8.30 12.64
N ILE A 177 -4.86 -9.61 12.73
CA ILE A 177 -6.08 -10.20 12.19
C ILE A 177 -6.96 -10.67 13.34
N LYS A 178 -8.28 -10.61 13.15
CA LYS A 178 -9.27 -11.02 14.15
C LYS A 178 -10.11 -12.20 13.67
N TRP A 179 -10.00 -13.32 14.38
CA TRP A 179 -10.76 -14.53 14.13
C TRP A 179 -12.21 -14.39 14.60
N GLY A 180 -13.16 -14.92 13.83
CA GLY A 180 -14.59 -14.93 14.19
C GLY A 180 -15.38 -13.64 13.90
N GLY A 181 -14.75 -12.62 13.31
CA GLY A 181 -15.41 -11.37 12.91
C GLY A 181 -15.79 -11.33 11.42
N LYS A 182 -16.70 -12.19 10.96
CA LYS A 182 -17.39 -11.98 9.68
C LYS A 182 -18.47 -10.91 9.86
#